data_AF-A0A846Q3B2-F1
#
_entry.id   AF-A0A846Q3B2-F1
#
_cell.length_a   1.000
_cell.length_b   1.000
_cell.length_c   1.000
_cell.angle_alpha   90.00
_cell.angle_beta   90.00
_cell.angle_gamma   90.00
#
_symmetry.space_group_name_H-M   'P 1'
#
loop_
_entity.id
_entity.type
_entity.pdbx_description
1 polymer ?
#
loop_
_entity_poly.entity_id
_entity_poly.type
_entity_poly.pdbx_seq_one_letter_code
_entity_poly.pdbx_strand_id
1 'polypeptide(L)'
;MDLKRIILKIGGDKEFYGYEVSKRLVAEDVKVNTSRLYRVLNEMLKEGLLEGSWERSRFGPRKRVYRLSEKGGEELNKILLDAIKTVHIFYGRYLMNLPPKVNAFDSICGLLVDELKRQGMKPLESTLFSVSMNTVRRSHSIISLKEFRADLKNP
;
A
#
# COMPACT_ATOMS: atom_id res chain seq x y z
N MET A 1 2.58 11.29 12.80
CA MET A 1 3.21 10.65 11.62
C MET A 1 4.68 10.43 11.89
N ASP A 2 5.21 9.27 11.49
CA ASP A 2 6.64 8.99 11.55
C ASP A 2 7.38 9.73 10.42
N LEU A 3 8.29 10.62 10.78
CA LEU A 3 9.06 11.43 9.83
C LEU A 3 9.92 10.57 8.90
N LYS A 4 10.41 9.42 9.38
CA LYS A 4 11.20 8.49 8.55
C LYS A 4 10.39 7.95 7.38
N ARG A 5 9.14 7.56 7.62
CA ARG A 5 8.22 7.09 6.56
C ARG A 5 7.99 8.14 5.48
N ILE A 6 7.89 9.41 5.86
CA ILE A 6 7.72 10.51 4.90
C ILE A 6 9.01 10.68 4.08
N ILE A 7 10.18 10.66 4.73
CA ILE A 7 11.48 10.75 4.05
C ILE A 7 11.68 9.60 3.06
N LEU A 8 11.34 8.36 3.44
CA LEU A 8 11.39 7.20 2.54
C LEU A 8 10.54 7.42 1.29
N LYS A 9 9.31 7.93 1.45
CA LYS A 9 8.41 8.24 0.33
C LYS A 9 8.93 9.38 -0.55
N ILE A 10 9.54 10.40 0.05
CA ILE A 10 10.14 11.54 -0.66
C ILE A 10 11.36 11.10 -1.48
N GLY A 11 12.17 10.19 -0.94
CA GLY A 11 13.39 9.70 -1.57
C GLY A 11 13.13 8.87 -2.82
N GLY A 12 12.23 7.88 -2.75
CA GLY A 12 11.95 6.99 -3.88
C GLY A 12 13.23 6.49 -4.56
N ASP A 13 13.28 6.55 -5.89
CA ASP A 13 14.43 6.10 -6.68
C ASP A 13 15.47 7.21 -6.99
N LYS A 14 15.31 8.41 -6.43
CA LYS A 14 16.13 9.57 -6.79
C LYS A 14 16.96 10.07 -5.61
N GLU A 15 18.07 10.72 -5.94
CA GLU A 15 18.83 11.52 -4.98
C GLU A 15 18.03 12.76 -4.56
N PHE A 16 18.20 13.18 -3.31
CA PHE A 16 17.51 14.33 -2.75
C PHE A 16 18.39 15.09 -1.76
N TYR A 17 18.11 16.39 -1.60
CA TYR A 17 18.80 17.23 -0.64
C TYR A 17 17.96 17.46 0.62
N GLY A 18 18.61 17.56 1.79
CA GLY A 18 17.90 17.78 3.05
C GLY A 18 17.01 19.04 3.07
N TYR A 19 17.41 20.11 2.37
CA TYR A 19 16.59 21.32 2.25
C TYR A 19 15.36 21.13 1.34
N GLU A 20 15.42 20.21 0.37
CA GLU A 20 14.28 19.89 -0.49
C GLU A 20 13.26 19.08 0.30
N VAL A 21 13.74 18.19 1.16
CA VAL A 21 12.88 17.46 2.10
C VAL A 21 12.14 18.45 3.00
N SER A 22 12.82 19.45 3.59
CA SER A 22 12.12 20.45 4.41
C SER A 22 11.08 21.24 3.62
N LYS A 23 11.38 21.62 2.37
CA LYS A 23 10.42 22.32 1.50
C LYS A 23 9.20 21.47 1.18
N ARG A 24 9.39 20.18 0.84
CA ARG A 24 8.29 19.25 0.58
C ARG A 24 7.43 19.01 1.82
N LEU A 25 8.06 18.86 3.00
CA LEU A 25 7.33 18.71 4.26
C LEU A 25 6.43 19.90 4.57
N VAL A 26 6.91 21.13 4.34
CA VAL A 26 6.10 22.35 4.50
C VAL A 26 4.93 22.37 3.52
N ALA A 27 5.14 21.94 2.27
CA ALA A 27 4.07 21.86 1.27
C ALA A 27 2.98 20.82 1.62
N GLU A 28 3.34 19.76 2.37
CA GLU A 28 2.41 18.75 2.88
C GLU A 28 1.79 19.12 4.25
N ASP A 29 1.90 20.38 4.69
CA ASP A 29 1.48 20.89 6.01
C ASP A 29 2.14 20.16 7.21
N VAL A 30 3.29 19.52 6.98
CA VAL A 30 4.06 18.81 8.00
C VAL A 30 5.07 19.77 8.63
N LYS A 31 4.69 20.36 9.78
CA LYS A 31 5.56 21.26 10.54
C LYS A 31 6.70 20.50 11.23
N VAL A 32 7.87 20.51 10.60
CA VAL A 32 9.10 19.92 11.13
C VAL A 32 10.19 20.98 11.13
N ASN A 33 10.83 21.20 12.29
CA ASN A 33 11.98 22.10 12.35
C ASN A 33 13.21 21.45 11.69
N THR A 34 14.09 22.30 11.15
CA THR A 34 15.30 21.89 10.42
C THR A 34 16.20 20.99 11.28
N SER A 35 16.35 21.29 12.57
CA SER A 35 17.16 20.51 13.50
C SER A 35 16.68 19.06 13.65
N ARG A 36 15.36 18.86 13.77
CA ARG A 36 14.74 17.53 13.88
C ARG A 36 14.89 16.76 12.57
N LEU A 37 14.70 17.42 11.42
CA LEU A 37 14.90 16.79 10.12
C LEU A 37 16.33 16.25 9.99
N TYR A 38 17.35 17.07 10.26
CA TYR A 38 18.73 16.62 10.16
C TYR A 38 19.10 15.55 11.20
N ARG A 39 18.49 15.58 12.39
CA ARG A 39 18.65 14.50 13.38
C ARG A 39 18.12 13.18 12.83
N VAL A 40 16.91 13.19 12.26
CA VAL A 40 16.29 11.98 11.67
C VAL A 40 17.06 11.50 10.44
N LEU A 41 17.54 12.39 9.57
CA LEU A 41 18.39 12.00 8.44
C LEU A 41 19.69 11.32 8.93
N ASN A 42 20.32 11.82 9.99
CA ASN A 42 21.48 11.18 10.59
C ASN A 42 21.16 9.83 11.24
N GLU A 43 20.01 9.69 11.89
CA GLU A 43 19.54 8.40 12.41
C GLU A 43 19.32 7.40 11.27
N MET A 44 18.66 7.79 10.18
CA MET A 44 18.43 6.94 9.01
C MET A 44 19.73 6.51 8.31
N LEU A 45 20.74 7.38 8.26
CA LEU A 45 22.08 7.00 7.78
C LEU A 45 22.72 5.94 8.68
N LYS A 46 22.64 6.10 10.01
CA LYS A 46 23.17 5.10 10.97
C LYS A 46 22.45 3.77 10.89
N GLU A 47 21.15 3.80 10.61
CA GLU A 47 20.32 2.60 10.43
C GLU A 47 20.53 1.92 9.07
N GLY A 48 21.30 2.55 8.17
CA GLY A 48 21.56 2.06 6.83
C GLY A 48 20.35 2.16 5.90
N LEU A 49 19.38 3.02 6.21
CA LEU A 49 18.22 3.29 5.35
C LEU A 49 18.54 4.30 4.24
N LEU A 50 19.56 5.13 4.45
CA LEU A 50 20.03 6.13 3.50
C LEU A 50 21.52 5.95 3.27
N GLU A 51 21.95 6.36 2.09
CA GLU A 51 23.33 6.67 1.76
C GLU A 51 23.48 8.17 1.58
N GLY A 52 24.64 8.71 1.91
CA GLY A 52 24.90 10.14 1.82
C GLY A 52 26.27 10.45 1.25
N SER A 53 26.31 11.33 0.25
CA SER A 53 27.54 11.80 -0.39
C SER A 53 27.67 13.32 -0.25
N TRP A 54 28.90 13.82 -0.34
CA TRP A 54 29.18 15.26 -0.32
C TRP A 54 29.45 15.76 -1.73
N GLU A 55 28.51 16.51 -2.28
CA GLU A 55 28.64 17.13 -3.59
C GLU A 55 29.46 18.42 -3.49
N ARG A 56 30.44 18.59 -4.39
CA ARG A 56 31.21 19.83 -4.49
C ARG A 56 30.36 20.89 -5.18
N SER A 57 30.06 21.97 -4.47
CA SER A 57 29.46 23.15 -5.11
C SER A 57 30.54 23.89 -5.90
N ARG A 58 30.23 24.33 -7.13
CA ARG A 58 31.14 25.24 -7.90
C ARG A 58 31.31 26.59 -7.20
N PHE A 59 30.30 27.02 -6.45
CA PHE A 59 30.31 28.24 -5.63
C PHE A 59 29.50 27.99 -4.36
N GLY A 60 30.14 28.00 -3.19
CA GLY A 60 29.49 27.85 -1.88
C GLY A 60 29.84 26.56 -1.10
N PRO A 61 29.28 26.39 0.13
CA PRO A 61 29.59 25.26 1.01
C PRO A 61 29.13 23.92 0.40
N ARG A 62 29.82 22.83 0.77
CA ARG A 62 29.52 21.47 0.31
C ARG A 62 28.07 21.10 0.66
N LYS A 63 27.35 20.52 -0.29
CA LYS A 63 25.97 20.06 -0.07
C LYS A 63 25.98 18.56 0.18
N ARG A 64 25.21 18.12 1.18
CA ARG A 64 24.99 16.71 1.44
C ARG A 64 23.80 16.22 0.62
N VAL A 65 24.06 15.25 -0.25
CA VAL A 65 23.07 14.56 -1.06
C VAL A 65 22.74 13.24 -0.37
N TYR A 66 21.49 12.85 -0.40
CA TYR A 66 20.99 11.60 0.17
C TYR A 66 20.33 10.77 -0.92
N ARG A 67 20.40 9.44 -0.77
CA ARG A 67 19.68 8.47 -1.59
C ARG A 67 19.18 7.34 -0.68
N LEU A 68 18.10 6.67 -1.05
CA LEU A 68 17.76 5.40 -0.42
C LEU A 68 18.87 4.38 -0.69
N SER A 69 19.29 3.67 0.37
CA SER A 69 20.07 2.43 0.22
C SER A 69 19.16 1.30 -0.25
N GLU A 70 19.72 0.13 -0.54
CA GLU A 70 18.95 -1.09 -0.81
C GLU A 70 17.96 -1.40 0.32
N LYS A 71 18.44 -1.41 1.57
CA LYS A 71 17.60 -1.57 2.77
C LYS A 71 16.51 -0.50 2.88
N GLY A 72 16.82 0.75 2.56
CA GLY A 72 15.84 1.83 2.52
C GLY A 72 14.73 1.59 1.51
N GLY A 73 15.09 1.08 0.32
CA GLY A 73 14.15 0.68 -0.73
C GLY A 73 13.26 -0.48 -0.31
N GLU A 74 13.80 -1.50 0.36
CA GLU A 74 13.02 -2.61 0.93
C GLU A 74 11.99 -2.12 1.95
N GLU A 75 12.38 -1.23 2.85
CA GLU A 75 11.46 -0.64 3.83
C GLU A 75 10.36 0.21 3.17
N LEU A 76 10.70 0.98 2.13
CA LEU A 76 9.71 1.69 1.34
C LEU A 76 8.72 0.71 0.69
N ASN A 77 9.21 -0.38 0.09
CA ASN A 77 8.37 -1.39 -0.54
C ASN A 77 7.42 -2.05 0.45
N LYS A 78 7.86 -2.38 1.68
CA LYS A 78 6.99 -2.88 2.74
C LYS A 78 5.85 -1.90 3.05
N ILE A 79 6.18 -0.62 3.20
CA ILE A 79 5.19 0.45 3.46
C ILE A 79 4.16 0.52 2.33
N LEU A 80 4.60 0.47 1.07
CA LEU A 80 3.72 0.54 -0.10
C LEU A 80 2.84 -0.71 -0.21
N LEU A 81 3.41 -1.91 -0.03
CA LEU A 81 2.67 -3.16 -0.06
C LEU A 81 1.58 -3.20 1.02
N ASP A 82 1.87 -2.76 2.23
CA ASP A 82 0.87 -2.72 3.29
C ASP A 82 -0.26 -1.72 3.02
N ALA A 83 0.07 -0.56 2.41
CA ALA A 83 -0.94 0.39 1.95
C ALA A 83 -1.83 -0.23 0.85
N ILE A 84 -1.24 -0.91 -0.13
CA ILE A 84 -1.97 -1.59 -1.21
C ILE A 84 -2.88 -2.68 -0.63
N LYS A 85 -2.37 -3.54 0.27
CA LYS A 85 -3.17 -4.57 0.95
C LYS A 85 -4.36 -3.95 1.66
N THR A 86 -4.15 -2.84 2.36
CA THR A 86 -5.21 -2.14 3.10
C THR A 86 -6.31 -1.71 2.12
N VAL A 87 -5.94 -0.97 1.06
CA VAL A 87 -6.89 -0.53 0.03
C VAL A 87 -7.60 -1.71 -0.62
N HIS A 88 -6.87 -2.76 -0.98
CA HIS A 88 -7.41 -3.94 -1.63
C HIS A 88 -8.42 -4.69 -0.76
N ILE A 89 -8.15 -4.85 0.54
CA ILE A 89 -9.07 -5.47 1.49
C ILE A 89 -10.35 -4.64 1.62
N PHE A 90 -10.25 -3.32 1.77
CA PHE A 90 -11.42 -2.45 1.90
C PHE A 90 -12.24 -2.41 0.62
N TYR A 91 -11.59 -2.26 -0.53
CA TYR A 91 -12.25 -2.23 -1.82
C TYR A 91 -12.89 -3.58 -2.15
N GLY A 92 -12.21 -4.69 -1.87
CA GLY A 92 -12.77 -6.04 -2.00
C GLY A 92 -14.02 -6.21 -1.15
N ARG A 93 -13.98 -5.80 0.13
CA ARG A 93 -15.18 -5.81 1.00
C ARG A 93 -16.31 -4.94 0.46
N TYR A 94 -15.99 -3.76 -0.05
CA TYR A 94 -16.98 -2.88 -0.67
C TYR A 94 -17.66 -3.56 -1.87
N LEU A 95 -16.87 -4.14 -2.78
CA LEU A 95 -17.39 -4.87 -3.94
C LEU A 95 -18.27 -6.07 -3.54
N MET A 96 -17.87 -6.82 -2.51
CA MET A 96 -18.64 -7.96 -1.99
C MET A 96 -20.00 -7.53 -1.39
N ASN A 97 -20.11 -6.29 -0.92
CA ASN A 97 -21.35 -5.76 -0.35
C ASN A 97 -22.24 -5.05 -1.38
N LEU A 98 -21.85 -5.03 -2.67
CA LEU A 98 -22.70 -4.47 -3.72
C LEU A 98 -23.90 -5.37 -3.99
N PRO A 99 -25.08 -4.80 -4.32
CA PRO A 99 -26.25 -5.59 -4.66
C PRO A 99 -25.95 -6.53 -5.85
N PRO A 100 -26.48 -7.78 -5.84
CA PRO A 100 -26.12 -8.85 -6.78
C PRO A 100 -26.25 -8.52 -8.27
N LYS A 101 -27.00 -7.47 -8.64
CA LYS A 101 -27.19 -7.03 -10.02
C LYS A 101 -25.97 -6.30 -10.62
N VAL A 102 -24.98 -5.92 -9.83
CA VAL A 102 -23.80 -5.14 -10.29
C VAL A 102 -22.49 -5.66 -9.67
N ASN A 103 -22.43 -6.94 -9.28
CA ASN A 103 -21.19 -7.46 -8.72
C ASN A 103 -20.17 -7.71 -9.84
N ALA A 104 -19.23 -6.77 -9.98
CA ALA A 104 -18.10 -6.89 -10.89
C ALA A 104 -17.30 -8.18 -10.63
N PHE A 105 -17.31 -8.69 -9.40
CA PHE A 105 -16.67 -9.97 -9.06
C PHE A 105 -17.32 -11.14 -9.80
N ASP A 106 -18.66 -11.23 -9.82
CA ASP A 106 -19.36 -12.31 -10.53
C ASP A 106 -19.13 -12.23 -12.04
N SER A 107 -19.08 -11.01 -12.58
CA SER A 107 -18.77 -10.78 -14.00
C SER A 107 -17.32 -11.15 -14.34
N ILE A 108 -16.35 -10.76 -13.51
CA ILE A 108 -14.93 -11.07 -13.68
C ILE A 108 -14.68 -12.57 -13.53
N CYS A 109 -15.29 -13.23 -12.54
CA CYS A 109 -15.24 -14.67 -12.36
C CYS A 109 -15.87 -15.40 -13.56
N GLY A 110 -16.99 -14.91 -14.08
CA GLY A 110 -17.61 -15.42 -15.31
C GLY A 110 -16.64 -15.35 -16.49
N LEU A 111 -16.09 -14.16 -16.76
CA LEU A 111 -15.13 -13.93 -17.85
C LEU A 111 -13.85 -14.78 -17.71
N LEU A 112 -13.31 -14.92 -16.50
CA LEU A 112 -12.15 -15.77 -16.22
C LEU A 112 -12.46 -17.25 -16.48
N VAL A 113 -13.61 -17.72 -15.99
CA VAL A 113 -14.04 -19.12 -16.20
C VAL A 113 -14.27 -19.39 -17.68
N ASP A 114 -14.85 -18.45 -18.40
CA ASP A 114 -15.12 -18.58 -19.83
C ASP A 114 -13.82 -18.56 -20.64
N GLU A 115 -12.85 -17.71 -20.31
CA GLU A 115 -11.53 -17.71 -20.96
C GLU A 115 -10.74 -18.98 -20.67
N LEU A 116 -10.77 -19.49 -19.44
CA LEU A 116 -10.13 -20.76 -19.08
C LEU A 116 -10.74 -21.94 -19.87
N LYS A 117 -12.07 -21.99 -19.99
CA LYS A 117 -12.76 -22.98 -20.83
C LYS A 117 -12.37 -22.84 -22.31
N ARG A 118 -12.26 -21.60 -22.81
CA ARG A 118 -11.89 -21.31 -24.21
C ARG A 118 -10.47 -21.77 -24.55
N GLN A 119 -9.57 -21.75 -23.58
CA GLN A 119 -8.21 -22.31 -23.69
C GLN A 119 -8.16 -23.85 -23.49
N GLY A 120 -9.31 -24.52 -23.41
CA GLY A 120 -9.39 -25.96 -23.23
C GLY A 120 -9.01 -26.43 -21.82
N MET A 121 -8.76 -25.51 -20.88
CA MET A 121 -8.59 -25.86 -19.47
C MET A 121 -9.96 -26.20 -18.88
N LYS A 122 -10.14 -27.47 -18.51
CA LYS A 122 -11.21 -27.82 -17.58
C LYS A 122 -10.89 -27.13 -16.26
N PRO A 123 -11.76 -26.27 -15.71
CA PRO A 123 -11.55 -25.68 -14.40
C PRO A 123 -11.23 -26.83 -13.45
N LEU A 124 -10.02 -26.81 -12.89
CA LEU A 124 -9.59 -27.86 -12.00
C LEU A 124 -10.63 -27.88 -10.87
N GLU A 125 -11.34 -29.01 -10.70
CA GLU A 125 -12.07 -29.42 -9.49
C GLU A 125 -11.08 -29.52 -8.30
N SER A 126 -10.08 -28.63 -8.24
CA SER A 126 -9.17 -28.52 -7.14
C SER A 126 -9.94 -27.89 -6.01
N THR A 127 -9.95 -28.63 -4.93
CA THR A 127 -10.42 -28.24 -3.61
C THR A 127 -9.97 -26.82 -3.23
N LEU A 128 -8.83 -26.33 -3.73
CA LEU A 128 -8.32 -24.97 -3.49
C LEU A 128 -9.15 -23.85 -4.13
N PHE A 129 -9.64 -24.02 -5.36
CA PHE A 129 -10.47 -23.01 -6.02
C PHE A 129 -11.89 -23.00 -5.43
N SER A 130 -12.46 -24.18 -5.17
CA SER A 130 -13.77 -24.31 -4.52
C SER A 130 -13.74 -23.88 -3.06
N VAL A 131 -12.64 -24.09 -2.32
CA VAL A 131 -12.45 -23.56 -0.95
C VAL A 131 -12.25 -22.06 -0.96
N SER A 132 -11.49 -21.49 -1.91
CA SER A 132 -11.33 -20.03 -2.01
C SER A 132 -12.66 -19.35 -2.35
N MET A 133 -13.39 -19.88 -3.34
CA MET A 133 -14.74 -19.42 -3.69
C MET A 133 -15.73 -19.64 -2.53
N ASN A 134 -15.73 -20.79 -1.86
CA ASN A 134 -16.61 -21.03 -0.71
C ASN A 134 -16.25 -20.19 0.51
N THR A 135 -14.99 -19.86 0.74
CA THR A 135 -14.58 -18.98 1.85
C THR A 135 -15.09 -17.57 1.61
N VAL A 136 -14.92 -17.06 0.38
CA VAL A 136 -15.48 -15.78 -0.07
C VAL A 136 -17.01 -15.78 -0.01
N ARG A 137 -17.68 -16.86 -0.44
CA ARG A 137 -19.15 -17.01 -0.41
C ARG A 137 -19.71 -17.21 1.00
N ARG A 138 -19.02 -17.92 1.90
CA ARG A 138 -19.43 -18.12 3.31
C ARG A 138 -19.36 -16.84 4.12
N SER A 139 -18.40 -15.95 3.81
CA SER A 139 -18.40 -14.60 4.38
C SER A 139 -19.65 -13.80 4.03
N HIS A 140 -20.31 -14.07 2.88
CA HIS A 140 -21.60 -13.44 2.52
C HIS A 140 -22.78 -14.02 3.33
N SER A 141 -22.76 -15.31 3.64
CA SER A 141 -23.87 -15.97 4.35
C SER A 141 -23.93 -15.60 5.84
N ILE A 142 -22.77 -15.41 6.48
CA ILE A 142 -22.69 -15.10 7.91
C ILE A 142 -23.09 -13.65 8.21
N ILE A 143 -22.83 -12.72 7.28
CA ILE A 143 -23.21 -11.31 7.42
C ILE A 143 -24.72 -11.15 7.16
N SER A 144 -25.27 -11.79 6.12
CA SER A 144 -26.69 -11.72 5.79
C SER A 144 -27.61 -12.37 6.85
N LEU A 145 -27.19 -13.46 7.51
CA LEU A 145 -28.02 -14.12 8.54
C LEU A 145 -28.08 -13.37 9.89
N LYS A 146 -27.09 -12.52 10.20
CA LYS A 146 -27.12 -11.69 11.42
C LYS A 146 -28.03 -10.47 11.27
N GLU A 147 -28.02 -9.85 10.10
CA GLU A 147 -28.88 -8.68 9.81
C GLU A 147 -30.36 -9.11 9.63
N PHE A 148 -30.62 -10.24 8.96
CA PHE A 148 -31.98 -10.75 8.77
C PHE A 148 -32.70 -11.18 10.07
N ARG A 149 -31.95 -11.61 11.10
CA ARG A 149 -32.52 -11.95 12.42
C ARG A 149 -32.76 -10.75 13.33
N ALA A 150 -32.13 -9.61 13.07
CA ALA A 150 -32.37 -8.37 13.80
C ALA A 150 -33.66 -7.70 13.34
N ASP A 151 -33.94 -7.74 12.03
CA ASP A 151 -35.12 -7.11 11.43
C ASP A 151 -36.44 -7.89 11.67
N LEU A 152 -36.36 -9.18 12.00
CA LEU A 152 -37.54 -10.01 12.32
C LEU A 152 -37.95 -9.98 13.81
N LYS A 153 -37.26 -9.19 14.65
CA LYS A 153 -37.51 -9.15 16.10
C LYS A 153 -38.13 -7.85 16.64
N ASN A 154 -38.53 -6.92 15.79
CA ASN A 154 -39.31 -5.75 16.21
C ASN A 154 -40.38 -5.41 15.16
N PRO A 155 -41.67 -5.72 15.41
CA PRO A 155 -42.77 -5.02 14.75
C PRO A 155 -42.92 -3.59 15.28
#